data_AF-A0A940LR12-F1
#
_entry.id   AF-A0A940LR12-F1
#
_cell.length_a   1.000
_cell.length_b   1.000
_cell.length_c   1.000
_cell.angle_alpha   90.00
_cell.angle_beta   90.00
_cell.angle_gamma   90.00
#
_symmetry.space_group_name_H-M   'P 1'
#
loop_
_entity.id
_entity.type
_entity.pdbx_description
1 polymer ?
#
loop_
_entity_poly.entity_id
_entity_poly.type
_entity_poly.pdbx_seq_one_letter_code
_entity_poly.pdbx_strand_id
1 'polypeptide(L)'
;TSGVTGQYDDSKDVGTAKPVTVNGLTLTGAQGGNYFIDASITGNLGMITQATLTAAIIGNPTKTYDGDDVATLTDANYQLTGFVLSEGATVTQTAGTYDSENVDASSVTASIAGFIAPDLGTDLANYVLPTSASGAGTIDPRLLTINGVVALDKVYDGNTVAALNSSAAS
;
A
#
# COMPACT_ATOMS: atom_id res chain seq x y z
N THR A 1 24.27 37.27 8.02
CA THR A 1 23.63 36.41 9.05
C THR A 1 24.13 34.99 8.86
N SER A 2 25.28 34.66 9.41
CA SER A 2 25.77 33.28 9.47
C SER A 2 25.71 32.88 10.93
N GLY A 3 24.90 31.88 11.29
CA GLY A 3 24.75 31.39 12.67
C GLY A 3 23.37 31.49 13.32
N VAL A 4 22.33 31.95 12.60
CA VAL A 4 20.96 31.92 13.12
C VAL A 4 20.37 30.52 12.91
N THR A 5 19.93 29.86 13.98
CA THR A 5 19.25 28.55 13.94
C THR A 5 17.86 28.66 14.56
N GLY A 6 16.87 28.01 13.94
CA GLY A 6 15.52 27.87 14.49
C GLY A 6 15.25 26.43 14.89
N GLN A 7 14.60 26.22 16.02
CA GLN A 7 14.20 24.90 16.53
C GLN A 7 12.71 24.91 16.91
N TYR A 8 11.98 23.84 16.57
CA TYR A 8 10.63 23.62 17.09
C TYR A 8 10.70 23.19 18.56
N ASP A 9 9.96 23.88 19.43
CA ASP A 9 10.14 23.78 20.88
C ASP A 9 9.21 22.77 21.57
N ASP A 10 8.17 22.31 20.87
CA ASP A 10 7.08 21.51 21.43
C ASP A 10 7.10 20.05 20.96
N SER A 11 7.07 19.82 19.64
CA SER A 11 7.01 18.46 19.08
C SER A 11 7.58 18.40 17.65
N LYS A 12 8.06 17.20 17.28
CA LYS A 12 8.39 16.80 15.91
C LYS A 12 7.18 16.56 15.02
N ASP A 13 5.99 16.47 15.61
CA ASP A 13 4.77 16.04 14.94
C ASP A 13 4.15 17.17 14.11
N VAL A 14 3.27 16.78 13.18
CA VAL A 14 2.57 17.66 12.27
C VAL A 14 1.74 18.69 13.03
N GLY A 15 1.73 19.92 12.51
CA GLY A 15 0.96 21.00 13.10
C GLY A 15 1.23 22.35 12.44
N THR A 16 0.32 23.28 12.69
CA THR A 16 0.44 24.69 12.28
C THR A 16 0.70 25.56 13.50
N ALA A 17 1.22 26.78 13.26
CA ALA A 17 1.52 27.74 14.32
C ALA A 17 2.39 27.14 15.45
N LYS A 18 3.32 26.25 15.09
CA LYS A 18 4.18 25.60 16.07
C LYS A 18 5.20 26.61 16.60
N PRO A 19 5.47 26.61 17.92
CA PRO A 19 6.48 27.47 18.52
C PRO A 19 7.86 27.13 17.96
N VAL A 20 8.54 28.16 17.46
CA VAL A 20 9.92 28.08 17.00
C VAL A 20 10.74 29.11 17.77
N THR A 21 11.82 28.64 18.40
CA THR A 21 12.82 29.51 19.01
C THR A 21 13.95 29.73 18.03
N VAL A 22 14.22 31.01 17.74
CA VAL A 22 15.31 31.45 16.88
C VAL A 22 16.42 31.99 17.78
N ASN A 23 17.61 31.41 17.67
CA ASN A 23 18.78 31.79 18.48
C ASN A 23 19.87 32.44 17.61
N GLY A 24 20.76 33.21 18.25
CA GLY A 24 21.92 33.81 17.59
C GLY A 24 21.60 35.10 16.83
N LEU A 25 20.51 35.77 17.18
CA LEU A 25 20.18 37.07 16.61
C LEU A 25 21.23 38.09 17.06
N THR A 26 21.81 38.80 16.08
CA THR A 26 22.78 39.86 16.31
C THR A 26 22.42 41.07 15.45
N LEU A 27 22.60 42.27 16.02
CA LEU A 27 22.44 43.52 15.28
C LEU A 27 23.72 43.83 14.51
N THR A 28 23.57 44.15 13.23
CA THR A 28 24.69 44.52 12.35
C THR A 28 24.47 45.90 11.74
N GLY A 29 25.55 46.60 11.39
CA GLY A 29 25.51 47.91 10.73
C GLY A 29 25.88 49.07 11.67
N ALA A 30 26.16 50.24 11.09
CA ALA A 30 26.75 51.38 11.80
C ALA A 30 25.90 51.90 12.98
N GLN A 31 24.58 51.67 12.96
CA GLN A 31 23.66 52.09 14.02
C GLN A 31 23.26 50.95 14.97
N GLY A 32 23.86 49.76 14.85
CA GLY A 32 23.47 48.59 15.64
C GLY A 32 23.60 48.80 17.15
N GLY A 33 24.55 49.62 17.60
CA GLY A 33 24.74 49.96 19.02
C GLY A 33 23.67 50.89 19.60
N ASN A 34 22.79 51.47 18.78
CA ASN A 34 21.67 52.31 19.23
C ASN A 34 20.45 51.48 19.65
N TYR A 35 20.45 50.17 19.37
CA TYR A 35 19.33 49.29 19.62
C TYR A 35 19.77 48.07 20.43
N PHE A 36 18.80 47.43 21.08
CA PHE A 36 18.96 46.15 21.75
C PHE A 36 18.08 45.11 21.04
N ILE A 37 18.58 43.89 20.87
CA ILE A 37 17.82 42.76 20.40
C ILE A 37 18.01 41.60 21.36
N ASP A 38 16.94 40.88 21.66
CA ASP A 38 17.07 39.60 22.37
C ASP A 38 17.80 38.60 21.47
N ALA A 39 18.79 37.92 22.04
CA ALA A 39 19.57 36.92 21.33
C ALA A 39 18.74 35.67 20.96
N SER A 40 17.57 35.54 21.58
CA SER A 40 16.60 34.46 21.39
C SER A 40 15.19 35.03 21.33
N ILE A 41 14.42 34.66 20.31
CA ILE A 41 13.01 35.01 20.20
C ILE A 41 12.20 33.74 19.90
N THR A 42 11.05 33.60 20.56
CA THR A 42 10.12 32.50 20.31
C THR A 42 8.84 33.03 19.69
N GLY A 43 8.30 32.33 18.70
CA GLY A 43 7.01 32.66 18.12
C GLY A 43 6.34 31.46 17.45
N ASN A 44 5.02 31.52 17.31
CA ASN A 44 4.19 30.50 16.64
C ASN A 44 4.27 30.63 15.11
N LEU A 45 5.47 30.44 14.57
CA LEU A 45 5.80 30.72 13.17
C LEU A 45 5.87 29.46 12.32
N GLY A 46 6.06 28.30 12.95
CA GLY A 46 6.43 27.08 12.26
C GLY A 46 5.23 26.25 11.78
N MET A 47 5.46 25.48 10.73
CA MET A 47 4.51 24.52 10.19
C MET A 47 5.25 23.22 9.82
N ILE A 48 4.75 22.10 10.33
CA ILE A 48 5.20 20.76 9.95
C ILE A 48 4.05 20.12 9.18
N THR A 49 4.28 19.82 7.91
CA THR A 49 3.29 19.17 7.03
C THR A 49 3.40 17.66 7.10
N GLN A 50 2.31 16.97 6.81
CA GLN A 50 2.29 15.51 6.73
C GLN A 50 3.21 14.98 5.64
N ALA A 51 3.84 13.83 5.90
CA ALA A 51 4.52 13.05 4.88
C ALA A 51 3.51 12.15 4.15
N THR A 52 3.70 11.93 2.85
CA THR A 52 2.79 11.10 2.06
C THR A 52 3.20 9.64 2.11
N LEU A 53 2.26 8.75 2.46
CA LEU A 53 2.43 7.32 2.32
C LEU A 53 1.79 6.83 1.02
N THR A 54 2.36 5.77 0.45
CA THR A 54 1.78 5.05 -0.69
C THR A 54 1.61 3.58 -0.34
N ALA A 55 0.66 2.91 -0.98
CA ALA A 55 0.39 1.49 -0.80
C ALA A 55 0.36 0.75 -2.14
N ALA A 56 0.90 -0.45 -2.16
CA ALA A 56 0.83 -1.38 -3.28
C ALA A 56 0.42 -2.77 -2.79
N ILE A 57 -0.23 -3.53 -3.67
CA ILE A 57 -0.43 -4.97 -3.47
C ILE A 57 0.79 -5.71 -4.03
N ILE A 58 1.36 -6.61 -3.24
CA ILE A 58 2.56 -7.40 -3.57
C ILE A 58 2.31 -8.90 -3.38
N GLY A 59 3.24 -9.71 -3.89
CA GLY A 59 3.19 -11.17 -3.75
C GLY A 59 2.25 -11.90 -4.71
N ASN A 60 1.58 -11.18 -5.63
CA ASN A 60 0.66 -11.72 -6.63
C ASN A 60 -0.43 -12.65 -6.03
N PRO A 61 -1.44 -12.09 -5.35
CA PRO A 61 -2.57 -12.88 -4.86
C PRO A 61 -3.14 -13.74 -5.99
N THR A 62 -3.31 -15.03 -5.70
CA THR A 62 -3.73 -16.03 -6.69
C THR A 62 -4.87 -16.86 -6.14
N LYS A 63 -5.90 -17.12 -6.96
CA LYS A 63 -7.00 -18.05 -6.65
C LYS A 63 -7.31 -18.95 -7.83
N THR A 64 -7.95 -20.09 -7.59
CA THR A 64 -8.55 -20.88 -8.67
C THR A 64 -9.91 -20.29 -9.04
N TYR A 65 -10.22 -20.28 -10.34
CA TYR A 65 -11.51 -19.80 -10.85
C TYR A 65 -12.69 -20.49 -10.15
N ASP A 66 -13.52 -19.67 -9.51
CA ASP A 66 -14.74 -20.06 -8.79
C ASP A 66 -15.96 -19.25 -9.22
N GLY A 67 -15.80 -18.30 -10.15
CA GLY A 67 -16.88 -17.48 -10.70
C GLY A 67 -17.13 -16.16 -9.95
N ASP A 68 -16.19 -15.71 -9.10
CA ASP A 68 -16.21 -14.36 -8.54
C ASP A 68 -14.84 -13.66 -8.62
N ASP A 69 -14.87 -12.33 -8.48
CA ASP A 69 -13.72 -11.43 -8.55
C ASP A 69 -13.10 -11.12 -7.16
N VAL A 70 -13.43 -11.88 -6.11
CA VAL A 70 -12.96 -11.60 -4.75
C VAL A 70 -11.54 -12.11 -4.55
N ALA A 71 -10.62 -11.21 -4.17
CA ALA A 71 -9.27 -11.54 -3.73
C ALA A 71 -9.22 -11.65 -2.19
N THR A 72 -8.71 -12.78 -1.69
CA THR A 72 -8.37 -12.92 -0.26
C THR A 72 -6.96 -12.39 -0.04
N LEU A 73 -6.82 -11.42 0.86
CA LEU A 73 -5.57 -10.73 1.15
C LEU A 73 -5.16 -10.92 2.61
N THR A 74 -3.86 -10.80 2.85
CA THR A 74 -3.22 -10.80 4.17
C THR A 74 -2.34 -9.55 4.29
N ASP A 75 -1.84 -9.26 5.48
CA ASP A 75 -0.86 -8.19 5.72
C ASP A 75 0.38 -8.31 4.80
N ALA A 76 0.83 -9.54 4.54
CA ALA A 76 1.95 -9.84 3.64
C ALA A 76 1.69 -9.46 2.17
N ASN A 77 0.43 -9.22 1.80
CA ASN A 77 0.08 -8.74 0.45
C ASN A 77 0.19 -7.23 0.30
N TYR A 78 0.51 -6.47 1.35
CA TYR A 78 0.61 -5.02 1.27
C TYR A 78 2.05 -4.54 1.47
N GLN A 79 2.42 -3.54 0.67
CA GLN A 79 3.64 -2.78 0.88
C GLN A 79 3.28 -1.30 1.03
N LEU A 80 3.57 -0.75 2.21
CA LEU A 80 3.52 0.68 2.47
C LEU A 80 4.91 1.29 2.31
N THR A 81 5.00 2.46 1.68
CA THR A 81 6.26 3.22 1.54
C THR A 81 6.05 4.69 1.87
N GLY A 82 7.13 5.39 2.25
CA GLY A 82 7.11 6.80 2.64
C GLY A 82 7.28 7.07 4.13
N PHE A 83 7.44 6.03 4.95
CA PHE A 83 7.70 6.19 6.39
C PHE A 83 9.06 6.84 6.65
N VAL A 84 9.09 7.64 7.72
CA VAL A 84 10.33 8.07 8.36
C VAL A 84 11.02 6.85 8.98
N LEU A 85 12.36 6.89 9.07
CA LEU A 85 13.17 5.80 9.60
C LEU A 85 12.64 5.27 10.94
N SER A 86 12.51 3.94 11.02
CA SER A 86 12.02 3.19 12.20
C SER A 86 10.54 3.35 12.53
N GLU A 87 9.77 4.07 11.70
CA GLU A 87 8.30 4.08 11.74
C GLU A 87 7.75 3.10 10.70
N GLY A 88 6.50 2.67 10.91
CA GLY A 88 5.86 1.63 10.11
C GLY A 88 4.39 1.43 10.49
N ALA A 89 3.68 0.70 9.64
CA ALA A 89 2.29 0.30 9.87
C ALA A 89 1.98 -0.97 9.08
N THR A 90 0.93 -1.65 9.50
CA THR A 90 0.38 -2.85 8.85
C THR A 90 -1.01 -2.57 8.28
N VAL A 91 -1.30 -3.11 7.09
CA VAL A 91 -2.64 -3.07 6.51
C VAL A 91 -3.42 -4.32 6.92
N THR A 92 -4.60 -4.14 7.50
CA THR A 92 -5.45 -5.23 8.03
C THR A 92 -6.64 -5.58 7.14
N GLN A 93 -6.78 -4.94 5.98
CA GLN A 93 -7.83 -5.25 5.03
C GLN A 93 -7.58 -6.64 4.43
N THR A 94 -8.54 -7.56 4.60
CA THR A 94 -8.40 -8.96 4.15
C THR A 94 -9.03 -9.24 2.78
N ALA A 95 -9.56 -8.23 2.11
CA ALA A 95 -10.32 -8.37 0.88
C ALA A 95 -9.87 -7.34 -0.16
N GLY A 96 -9.76 -7.80 -1.40
CA GLY A 96 -9.62 -6.96 -2.58
C GLY A 96 -10.50 -7.50 -3.71
N THR A 97 -10.39 -6.87 -4.86
CA THR A 97 -11.16 -7.20 -6.05
C THR A 97 -10.20 -7.36 -7.23
N TYR A 98 -10.29 -8.49 -7.92
CA TYR A 98 -9.65 -8.67 -9.22
C TYR A 98 -10.32 -7.75 -10.25
N ASP A 99 -9.59 -7.34 -11.28
CA ASP A 99 -10.12 -6.53 -12.39
C ASP A 99 -11.10 -7.29 -13.32
N SER A 100 -11.16 -8.62 -13.20
CA SER A 100 -12.08 -9.52 -13.90
C SER A 100 -12.38 -10.73 -13.00
N GLU A 101 -13.58 -11.31 -13.13
CA GLU A 101 -13.91 -12.61 -12.52
C GLU A 101 -13.25 -13.79 -13.26
N ASN A 102 -12.71 -13.56 -14.46
CA ASN A 102 -12.18 -14.58 -15.35
C ASN A 102 -10.65 -14.71 -15.26
N VAL A 103 -10.11 -15.77 -15.88
CA VAL A 103 -8.66 -16.10 -15.89
C VAL A 103 -7.77 -15.08 -16.62
N ASP A 104 -8.36 -14.07 -17.25
CA ASP A 104 -7.67 -12.93 -17.84
C ASP A 104 -7.43 -11.77 -16.85
N ALA A 105 -7.88 -11.92 -15.60
CA ALA A 105 -7.57 -11.00 -14.52
C ALA A 105 -6.06 -10.78 -14.39
N SER A 106 -5.67 -9.52 -14.22
CA SER A 106 -4.27 -9.09 -14.23
C SER A 106 -3.90 -8.23 -13.03
N SER A 107 -4.89 -7.71 -12.31
CA SER A 107 -4.67 -6.82 -11.18
C SER A 107 -5.67 -7.06 -10.07
N VAL A 108 -5.24 -6.73 -8.85
CA VAL A 108 -6.10 -6.65 -7.66
C VAL A 108 -6.06 -5.23 -7.14
N THR A 109 -7.21 -4.72 -6.71
CA THR A 109 -7.32 -3.46 -5.98
C THR A 109 -8.01 -3.70 -4.64
N ALA A 110 -7.53 -3.04 -3.59
CA ALA A 110 -8.15 -3.05 -2.27
C ALA A 110 -8.39 -1.61 -1.80
N SER A 111 -9.55 -1.36 -1.18
CA SER A 111 -9.82 -0.15 -0.41
C SER A 111 -9.27 -0.34 0.99
N ILE A 112 -8.31 0.49 1.40
CA ILE A 112 -7.57 0.32 2.67
C ILE A 112 -7.79 1.48 3.65
N ALA A 113 -8.65 2.43 3.30
CA ALA A 113 -9.01 3.53 4.20
C ALA A 113 -9.58 2.99 5.52
N GLY A 114 -8.96 3.35 6.65
CA GLY A 114 -9.36 2.86 7.98
C GLY A 114 -8.80 1.48 8.35
N PHE A 115 -8.02 0.84 7.48
CA PHE A 115 -7.40 -0.47 7.71
C PHE A 115 -5.88 -0.39 7.91
N ILE A 116 -5.33 0.78 8.23
CA ILE A 116 -3.90 0.95 8.49
C ILE A 116 -3.69 1.06 10.00
N ALA A 117 -3.03 0.06 10.58
CA ALA A 117 -2.71 -0.01 11.99
C ALA A 117 -1.23 0.35 12.23
N PRO A 118 -0.92 1.36 13.06
CA PRO A 118 0.46 1.76 13.29
C PRO A 118 1.25 0.71 14.04
N ASP A 119 2.53 0.60 13.70
CA ASP A 119 3.51 -0.08 14.55
C ASP A 119 3.79 0.77 15.81
N LEU A 120 4.40 0.15 16.82
CA LEU A 120 4.75 0.84 18.05
C LEU A 120 5.69 2.01 17.76
N GLY A 121 5.30 3.21 18.19
CA GLY A 121 6.09 4.44 18.01
C GLY A 121 5.74 5.23 16.75
N THR A 122 4.85 4.72 15.88
CA THR A 122 4.35 5.44 14.71
C THR A 122 3.12 6.26 15.07
N ASP A 123 3.13 7.55 14.75
CA ASP A 123 1.93 8.39 14.78
C ASP A 123 1.41 8.63 13.36
N LEU A 124 0.30 7.98 13.01
CA LEU A 124 -0.32 8.11 11.68
C LEU A 124 -0.86 9.52 11.41
N ALA A 125 -1.08 10.36 12.42
CA ALA A 125 -1.47 11.76 12.20
C ALA A 125 -0.36 12.57 11.50
N ASN A 126 0.89 12.09 11.54
CA ASN A 126 2.01 12.69 10.82
C ASN A 126 2.02 12.37 9.32
N TYR A 127 1.07 11.56 8.85
CA TYR A 127 1.07 11.04 7.49
C TYR A 127 -0.25 11.28 6.75
N VAL A 128 -0.15 11.52 5.45
CA VAL A 128 -1.28 11.37 4.52
C VAL A 128 -1.39 9.89 4.19
N LEU A 129 -2.46 9.25 4.65
CA LEU A 129 -2.66 7.82 4.48
C LEU A 129 -3.24 7.49 3.09
N PRO A 130 -2.74 6.44 2.41
CA PRO A 130 -3.34 5.94 1.18
C PRO A 130 -4.72 5.35 1.48
N THR A 131 -5.65 5.52 0.55
CA THR A 131 -7.02 4.98 0.66
C THR A 131 -7.22 3.72 -0.17
N SER A 132 -6.32 3.42 -1.09
CA SER A 132 -6.31 2.20 -1.89
C SER A 132 -4.90 1.66 -2.09
N ALA A 133 -4.82 0.38 -2.43
CA ALA A 133 -3.62 -0.29 -2.92
C ALA A 133 -3.98 -1.12 -4.14
N SER A 134 -3.10 -1.17 -5.13
CA SER A 134 -3.24 -2.04 -6.30
C SER A 134 -1.93 -2.72 -6.65
N GLY A 135 -2.03 -3.83 -7.39
CA GLY A 135 -0.90 -4.64 -7.80
C GLY A 135 -1.34 -5.79 -8.69
N ALA A 136 -0.39 -6.63 -9.10
CA ALA A 136 -0.69 -7.81 -9.89
C ALA A 136 -1.50 -8.83 -9.08
N GLY A 137 -2.37 -9.58 -9.76
CA GLY A 137 -3.01 -10.78 -9.23
C GLY A 137 -3.33 -11.76 -10.36
N THR A 138 -3.66 -13.00 -10.00
CA THR A 138 -3.90 -14.07 -10.98
C THR A 138 -5.10 -14.94 -10.59
N ILE A 139 -5.93 -15.28 -11.57
CA ILE A 139 -6.96 -16.31 -11.43
C ILE A 139 -6.55 -17.52 -12.27
N ASP A 140 -6.21 -18.63 -11.61
CA ASP A 140 -5.83 -19.89 -12.25
C ASP A 140 -7.07 -20.60 -12.80
N PRO A 141 -6.99 -21.25 -13.98
CA PRO A 141 -8.07 -22.06 -14.51
C PRO A 141 -8.46 -23.19 -13.55
N ARG A 142 -9.77 -23.42 -13.41
CA ARG A 142 -10.27 -24.61 -12.69
C ARG A 142 -10.18 -25.85 -13.58
N LEU A 143 -9.53 -26.89 -13.08
CA LEU A 143 -9.45 -28.17 -13.78
C LEU A 143 -10.84 -28.79 -13.94
N LEU A 144 -11.26 -29.00 -15.18
CA LEU A 144 -12.44 -29.80 -15.52
C LEU A 144 -12.00 -31.25 -15.74
N THR A 145 -12.59 -32.18 -14.98
CA THR A 145 -12.35 -33.62 -15.16
C THR A 145 -13.56 -34.22 -15.87
N ILE A 146 -13.32 -34.99 -16.93
CA ILE A 146 -14.37 -35.71 -17.67
C ILE A 146 -14.22 -37.20 -17.35
N ASN A 147 -15.25 -37.79 -16.76
CA ASN A 147 -15.33 -39.21 -16.45
C ASN A 147 -16.27 -39.91 -17.45
N GLY A 148 -16.20 -41.24 -17.58
CA GLY A 148 -17.22 -42.02 -18.31
C GLY A 148 -17.09 -42.09 -19.83
N VAL A 149 -15.98 -41.59 -20.39
CA VAL A 149 -15.63 -41.82 -21.81
C VAL A 149 -15.00 -43.20 -21.95
N VAL A 150 -15.62 -44.06 -22.77
CA VAL A 150 -15.14 -45.42 -23.04
C VAL A 150 -14.97 -45.64 -24.55
N ALA A 151 -14.09 -46.54 -24.94
CA ALA A 151 -13.99 -46.96 -26.33
C ALA A 151 -15.17 -47.88 -26.70
N LEU A 152 -15.71 -47.72 -27.91
CA LEU A 152 -16.64 -48.67 -28.51
C LEU A 152 -15.88 -49.83 -29.14
N ASP A 153 -16.53 -51.00 -29.17
CA ASP A 153 -16.02 -52.16 -29.89
C ASP A 153 -15.88 -51.85 -31.39
N LYS A 154 -14.79 -52.32 -31.99
CA LYS A 154 -14.55 -52.21 -33.44
C LYS A 154 -14.23 -53.57 -34.05
N VAL A 155 -14.66 -53.77 -35.29
CA VAL A 155 -14.17 -54.88 -36.13
C VAL A 155 -12.75 -54.54 -36.61
N TYR A 156 -11.88 -55.56 -36.71
CA TYR A 156 -10.53 -55.38 -37.22
C TYR A 156 -10.55 -54.84 -38.66
N ASP A 157 -9.94 -53.67 -38.84
CA ASP A 157 -9.85 -52.94 -40.10
C ASP A 157 -8.40 -52.57 -40.46
N GLY A 158 -7.41 -53.08 -39.71
CA GLY A 158 -5.99 -52.75 -39.88
C GLY A 158 -5.58 -51.35 -39.42
N ASN A 159 -6.48 -50.59 -38.76
CA ASN A 159 -6.21 -49.23 -38.26
C ASN A 159 -6.31 -49.15 -36.72
N THR A 160 -5.68 -48.14 -36.11
CA THR A 160 -5.65 -47.94 -34.64
C THR A 160 -6.73 -47.00 -34.10
N VAL A 161 -7.59 -46.46 -34.96
CA VAL A 161 -8.68 -45.56 -34.55
C VAL A 161 -9.83 -46.35 -33.93
N ALA A 162 -10.28 -45.94 -32.74
CA ALA A 162 -11.48 -46.43 -32.07
C ALA A 162 -12.52 -45.30 -31.97
N ALA A 163 -13.80 -45.63 -32.14
CA ALA A 163 -14.88 -44.69 -31.83
C ALA A 163 -15.05 -44.60 -30.31
N LEU A 164 -15.32 -43.41 -29.78
CA LEU A 164 -15.55 -43.21 -28.34
C LEU A 164 -17.06 -43.06 -28.07
N ASN A 165 -17.51 -43.64 -26.95
CA ASN A 165 -18.81 -43.34 -26.38
C ASN A 165 -18.64 -42.36 -25.23
N SER A 166 -19.24 -41.18 -25.38
CA SER A 166 -19.29 -40.12 -24.36
C SER A 166 -20.70 -39.89 -23.82
N SER A 167 -21.66 -40.81 -24.05
CA SER A 167 -23.04 -40.66 -23.58
C SER A 167 -23.16 -40.69 -22.05
N ALA A 168 -22.17 -41.27 -21.37
CA ALA A 168 -22.04 -41.26 -19.92
C ALA A 168 -20.98 -40.25 -19.44
N ALA A 169 -20.52 -39.34 -20.30
CA ALA A 169 -19.54 -38.35 -19.93
C ALA A 169 -20.11 -37.34 -18.93
N SER A 170 -19.42 -37.13 -17.82
CA SER A 170 -19.78 -36.20 -16.75
C SER A 170 -18.57 -35.51 -16.17
#